data_AF-A0A838JWC8-F1
#
_entry.id   AF-A0A838JWC8-F1
#
_cell.length_a   1.000
_cell.length_b   1.000
_cell.length_c   1.000
_cell.angle_alpha   90.00
_cell.angle_beta   90.00
_cell.angle_gamma   90.00
#
_symmetry.space_group_name_H-M   'P 1'
#
loop_
_entity.id
_entity.type
_entity.pdbx_description
1 polymer ?
#
loop_
_entity_poly.entity_id
_entity_poly.type
_entity_poly.pdbx_seq_one_letter_code
_entity_poly.pdbx_strand_id
1 'polypeptide(L)'
;VDEDRRYVMDHFDELVVKSRGGYGGKEVMIGPEESKESVERFRKQVEEDPVEYVAQETIDFSTHVLCETGEDDFLLRDSYADYRVLVLSPDPEAPHVVEAVPGSLSRVAAPGKHVVNISSGGKMKDTWVLES
;
A
#
# COMPACT_ATOMS: atom_id res chain seq x y z
N VAL A 1 -22.98 -7.40 1.85
CA VAL A 1 -22.12 -8.55 1.45
C VAL A 1 -22.42 -8.99 0.03
N ASP A 2 -23.62 -9.48 -0.31
CA ASP A 2 -23.91 -9.92 -1.70
C ASP A 2 -23.92 -8.76 -2.71
N GLU A 3 -24.44 -7.60 -2.30
CA GLU A 3 -24.41 -6.37 -3.10
C GLU A 3 -22.98 -5.86 -3.29
N ASP A 4 -22.20 -5.75 -2.20
CA ASP A 4 -20.78 -5.39 -2.26
C ASP A 4 -19.97 -6.36 -3.13
N ARG A 5 -20.22 -7.66 -3.00
CA ARG A 5 -19.56 -8.68 -3.80
C ARG A 5 -19.89 -8.51 -5.28
N ARG A 6 -21.15 -8.25 -5.63
CA ARG A 6 -21.55 -8.00 -7.02
C ARG A 6 -20.83 -6.77 -7.57
N TYR A 7 -20.85 -5.67 -6.82
CA TYR A 7 -20.14 -4.44 -7.19
C TYR A 7 -18.65 -4.69 -7.42
N VAL A 8 -17.98 -5.35 -6.48
CA VAL A 8 -16.55 -5.66 -6.60
C VAL A 8 -16.25 -6.49 -7.84
N MET A 9 -17.08 -7.48 -8.15
CA MET A 9 -16.88 -8.26 -9.37
C MET A 9 -17.12 -7.41 -10.60
N ASP A 10 -18.22 -6.67 -10.68
CA ASP A 10 -18.57 -5.84 -11.85
C ASP A 10 -17.54 -4.74 -12.15
N HIS A 11 -16.81 -4.26 -11.13
CA HIS A 11 -15.79 -3.19 -11.23
C HIS A 11 -14.37 -3.68 -10.89
N PHE A 12 -14.09 -4.97 -11.04
CA PHE A 12 -12.88 -5.58 -10.48
C PHE A 12 -11.56 -4.97 -10.99
N ASP A 13 -11.53 -4.50 -12.24
CA ASP A 13 -10.38 -3.85 -12.89
C ASP A 13 -10.19 -2.38 -12.48
N GLU A 14 -11.12 -1.79 -11.73
CA GLU A 14 -11.05 -0.42 -11.22
C GLU A 14 -10.56 -0.36 -9.75
N LEU A 15 -10.55 -1.51 -9.08
CA LEU A 15 -10.34 -1.62 -7.63
C LEU A 15 -8.94 -2.09 -7.27
N VAL A 16 -8.57 -1.85 -6.01
CA VAL A 16 -7.45 -2.54 -5.37
C VAL A 16 -8.00 -3.70 -4.59
N VAL A 17 -7.52 -4.92 -4.86
CA VAL A 17 -7.96 -6.13 -4.16
C VAL A 17 -6.76 -6.81 -3.53
N LYS A 18 -6.86 -7.13 -2.24
CA LYS A 18 -5.76 -7.72 -1.47
C LYS A 18 -6.24 -8.81 -0.53
N SER A 19 -5.38 -9.80 -0.31
CA SER A 19 -5.60 -10.85 0.69
C SER A 19 -5.67 -10.27 2.11
N ARG A 20 -6.61 -10.76 2.91
CA ARG A 20 -6.79 -10.42 4.33
C ARG A 20 -5.63 -10.95 5.17
N GLY A 21 -5.13 -12.15 4.86
CA GLY A 21 -3.93 -12.73 5.45
C GLY A 21 -2.68 -12.04 4.92
N GLY A 22 -2.17 -11.05 5.65
CA GLY A 22 -1.01 -10.21 5.26
C GLY A 22 0.38 -10.89 5.31
N TYR A 23 0.46 -12.21 5.49
CA TYR A 23 1.71 -12.97 5.56
C TYR A 23 1.63 -14.15 4.58
N GLY A 24 2.38 -14.10 3.47
CA GLY A 24 2.47 -15.25 2.57
C GLY A 24 2.73 -14.97 1.08
N GLY A 25 3.07 -13.73 0.69
CA GLY A 25 3.33 -13.43 -0.73
C GLY A 25 2.08 -13.43 -1.62
N LYS A 26 0.88 -13.39 -1.02
CA LYS A 26 -0.39 -13.25 -1.75
C LYS A 26 -0.59 -11.80 -2.18
N GLU A 27 -0.91 -11.64 -3.46
CA GLU A 27 -0.75 -10.39 -4.21
C GLU A 27 -1.76 -9.32 -3.75
N VAL A 28 -1.29 -8.06 -3.80
CA VAL A 28 -2.16 -6.90 -3.91
C VAL A 28 -2.31 -6.68 -5.42
N MET A 29 -3.52 -6.78 -5.94
CA MET A 29 -3.82 -6.38 -7.31
C MET A 29 -4.25 -4.90 -7.27
N ILE A 30 -3.66 -4.08 -8.14
CA ILE A 30 -4.14 -2.72 -8.43
C ILE A 30 -4.70 -2.76 -9.85
N GLY A 31 -6.02 -2.90 -9.98
CA GLY A 31 -6.70 -3.15 -11.25
C GLY A 31 -6.21 -2.27 -12.42
N PRO A 32 -6.15 -0.93 -12.25
CA PRO A 32 -5.70 -0.04 -13.33
C PRO A 32 -4.23 -0.18 -13.75
N GLU A 33 -3.38 -0.80 -12.93
CA GLU A 33 -1.97 -1.05 -13.24
C GLU A 33 -1.69 -2.44 -13.79
N GLU A 34 -2.70 -3.30 -13.81
CA GLU A 34 -2.56 -4.71 -14.14
C GLU A 34 -2.99 -5.02 -15.58
N SER A 35 -2.43 -6.10 -16.11
CA SER A 35 -2.86 -6.59 -17.41
C SER A 35 -4.26 -7.22 -17.31
N LYS A 36 -5.04 -7.17 -18.40
CA LYS A 36 -6.37 -7.83 -18.43
C LYS A 36 -6.29 -9.32 -18.08
N GLU A 37 -5.22 -10.00 -18.48
CA GLU A 37 -4.98 -11.41 -18.14
C GLU A 37 -4.71 -11.59 -16.63
N SER A 38 -3.88 -10.73 -16.03
CA SER A 38 -3.63 -10.72 -14.59
C SER A 38 -4.92 -10.49 -13.80
N VAL A 39 -5.72 -9.51 -14.21
CA VAL A 39 -7.00 -9.15 -13.58
C VAL A 39 -7.95 -10.34 -13.60
N GLU A 40 -8.13 -10.98 -14.76
CA GLU A 40 -9.03 -12.13 -14.89
C GLU A 40 -8.55 -13.34 -14.06
N ARG A 41 -7.23 -13.57 -14.00
CA ARG A 41 -6.65 -14.59 -13.13
C ARG A 41 -6.93 -14.30 -11.67
N PHE A 42 -6.74 -13.05 -11.24
CA PHE A 42 -6.96 -12.65 -9.85
C PHE A 42 -8.45 -12.70 -9.48
N ARG A 43 -9.34 -12.32 -10.40
CA ARG A 43 -10.80 -12.42 -10.26
C ARG A 43 -11.24 -13.84 -9.93
N LYS A 44 -10.74 -14.83 -10.67
CA LYS A 44 -11.05 -16.25 -10.43
C LYS A 44 -10.58 -16.71 -9.05
N GLN A 45 -9.40 -16.30 -8.61
CA GLN A 45 -8.91 -16.63 -7.27
C GLN A 45 -9.81 -16.04 -6.17
N VAL A 46 -10.30 -14.81 -6.36
CA VAL A 46 -11.23 -14.18 -5.42
C VAL A 46 -12.61 -14.85 -5.45
N GLU A 47 -13.07 -15.32 -6.60
CA GLU A 47 -14.33 -16.07 -6.71
C GLU A 47 -14.29 -17.42 -5.98
N GLU A 48 -13.12 -18.08 -5.93
CA GLU A 48 -12.90 -19.35 -5.23
C GLU A 48 -13.01 -19.20 -3.70
N ASP A 49 -12.51 -18.09 -3.14
CA ASP A 49 -12.55 -17.83 -1.70
C ASP A 49 -12.75 -16.33 -1.40
N PRO A 50 -13.96 -15.77 -1.59
CA PRO A 50 -14.20 -14.33 -1.52
C PRO A 50 -14.02 -13.75 -0.11
N VAL A 51 -14.09 -14.59 0.94
CA VAL A 51 -13.94 -14.13 2.34
C VAL A 51 -12.48 -13.87 2.73
N GLU A 52 -11.53 -14.35 1.93
CA GLU A 52 -10.10 -14.09 2.11
C GLU A 52 -9.63 -12.77 1.52
N TYR A 53 -10.49 -12.03 0.81
CA TYR A 53 -10.09 -10.81 0.12
C TYR A 53 -10.87 -9.59 0.61
N VAL A 54 -10.20 -8.44 0.51
CA VAL A 54 -10.82 -7.13 0.69
C VAL A 54 -10.59 -6.33 -0.58
N ALA A 55 -11.63 -5.61 -1.00
CA ALA A 55 -11.56 -4.65 -2.10
C ALA A 55 -11.65 -3.23 -1.52
N GLN A 56 -10.92 -2.31 -2.13
CA GLN A 56 -10.96 -0.89 -1.81
C GLN A 56 -10.90 -0.11 -3.13
N GLU A 57 -11.48 1.10 -3.13
CA GLU A 57 -11.31 2.03 -4.24
C GLU A 57 -9.83 2.38 -4.41
N THR A 58 -9.44 2.66 -5.65
CA THR A 58 -8.11 3.20 -5.94
C THR A 58 -8.01 4.61 -5.36
N ILE A 59 -6.90 4.88 -4.68
CA ILE A 59 -6.61 6.19 -4.10
C ILE A 59 -5.37 6.70 -4.81
N ASP A 60 -5.45 7.92 -5.31
CA ASP A 60 -4.28 8.68 -5.73
C ASP A 60 -3.70 9.36 -4.49
N PHE A 61 -2.50 8.95 -4.08
CA PHE A 61 -1.87 9.43 -2.86
C PHE A 61 -0.56 10.15 -3.16
N SER A 62 -0.10 10.93 -2.19
CA SER A 62 1.04 11.82 -2.38
C SER A 62 2.30 11.09 -2.81
N THR A 63 3.06 11.74 -3.69
CA THR A 63 4.40 11.31 -4.06
C THR A 63 5.46 11.97 -3.18
N HIS A 64 6.64 11.34 -3.11
CA HIS A 64 7.86 11.91 -2.57
C HIS A 64 8.99 11.72 -3.58
N VAL A 65 9.87 12.73 -3.70
CA VAL A 65 11.07 12.65 -4.53
C VAL A 65 12.02 11.55 -4.04
N LEU A 66 12.37 10.66 -4.96
CA LEU A 66 13.49 9.73 -4.91
C LEU A 66 14.69 10.36 -5.63
N CYS A 67 15.87 10.26 -5.02
CA CYS A 67 17.14 10.63 -5.64
C CYS A 67 17.98 9.37 -5.82
N GLU A 68 18.39 9.09 -7.04
CA GLU A 68 19.32 8.02 -7.39
C GLU A 68 20.63 8.65 -7.85
N THR A 69 21.74 8.25 -7.24
CA THR A 69 23.07 8.80 -7.53
C THR A 69 23.83 7.85 -8.46
N GLY A 70 24.27 8.32 -9.63
CA GLY A 70 25.23 7.65 -10.50
C GLY A 70 26.67 8.12 -10.22
N GLU A 71 27.63 7.66 -11.03
CA GLU A 71 29.05 8.06 -10.89
C GLU A 71 29.26 9.58 -11.10
N ASP A 72 28.50 10.20 -12.01
CA ASP A 72 28.65 11.62 -12.38
C ASP A 72 27.31 12.41 -12.44
N ASP A 73 26.17 11.82 -12.06
CA ASP A 73 24.85 12.47 -12.19
C ASP A 73 23.86 12.06 -11.09
N PHE A 74 22.81 12.88 -10.91
CA PHE A 74 21.71 12.64 -10.00
C PHE A 74 20.40 12.55 -10.78
N LEU A 75 19.64 11.49 -10.54
CA LEU A 75 18.33 11.31 -11.14
C LEU A 75 17.24 11.48 -10.08
N LEU A 76 16.42 12.52 -10.28
CA LEU A 76 15.26 12.78 -9.44
C LEU A 76 14.00 12.21 -10.09
N ARG A 77 13.22 11.44 -9.33
CA ARG A 77 11.93 10.89 -9.77
C ARG A 77 10.92 10.98 -8.64
N ASP A 78 9.68 11.31 -8.99
CA ASP A 78 8.57 11.18 -8.06
C ASP A 78 8.21 9.70 -7.88
N SER A 79 7.93 9.31 -6.65
CA SER A 79 7.39 7.99 -6.35
C SER A 79 6.34 8.07 -5.26
N TYR A 80 5.28 7.28 -5.42
CA TYR A 80 4.20 7.16 -4.46
C TYR A 80 4.73 6.77 -3.08
N ALA A 81 4.30 7.48 -2.05
CA ALA A 81 4.82 7.33 -0.70
C ALA A 81 3.69 7.06 0.30
N ASP A 82 3.95 6.15 1.24
CA ASP A 82 3.09 5.94 2.39
C ASP A 82 3.85 6.20 3.70
N TYR A 83 3.08 6.58 4.72
CA TYR A 83 3.61 6.87 6.04
C TYR A 83 2.95 5.98 7.08
N ARG A 84 3.77 5.25 7.84
CA ARG A 84 3.33 4.36 8.90
C ARG A 84 3.68 4.96 10.25
N VAL A 85 2.69 5.53 10.92
CA VAL A 85 2.80 6.03 12.30
C VAL A 85 2.90 4.86 13.29
N LEU A 86 3.75 5.01 14.29
CA LEU A 86 3.80 4.11 15.45
C LEU A 86 3.09 4.78 16.62
N VAL A 87 2.05 4.14 17.14
CA VAL A 87 1.25 4.63 18.27
C VAL A 87 1.43 3.66 19.43
N LEU A 88 1.82 4.19 20.59
CA LEU A 88 2.11 3.44 21.80
C LEU A 88 1.01 3.69 22.84
N SER A 89 0.70 2.65 23.63
CA SER A 89 -0.10 2.76 24.85
C SER A 89 0.84 2.49 26.02
N PRO A 90 1.54 3.51 26.57
CA PRO A 90 2.67 3.30 27.47
C PRO A 90 2.25 2.85 28.87
N ASP A 91 1.05 3.22 29.31
CA ASP A 91 0.53 2.89 30.64
C ASP A 91 -0.51 1.76 30.55
N PRO A 92 -0.24 0.56 31.10
CA PRO A 92 -1.18 -0.55 31.11
C PRO A 92 -2.42 -0.30 32.01
N GLU A 93 -2.32 0.57 33.01
CA GLU A 93 -3.44 0.93 33.90
C GLU A 93 -4.31 2.05 33.30
N ALA A 94 -3.80 2.76 32.29
CA ALA A 94 -4.52 3.81 31.55
C ALA A 94 -4.53 3.53 30.03
N PRO A 95 -5.21 2.46 29.56
CA PRO A 95 -5.17 2.01 28.15
C PRO A 95 -5.81 2.97 27.14
N HIS A 96 -6.43 4.05 27.61
CA HIS A 96 -6.98 5.12 26.77
C HIS A 96 -5.94 6.20 26.46
N VAL A 97 -4.80 6.21 27.17
CA VAL A 97 -3.68 7.11 26.91
C VAL A 97 -2.83 6.51 25.81
N VAL A 98 -2.77 7.22 24.67
CA VAL A 98 -1.97 6.81 23.50
C VAL A 98 -1.04 7.94 23.07
N GLU A 99 0.17 7.58 22.69
CA GLU A 99 1.22 8.50 22.25
C GLU A 99 1.72 8.12 20.86
N ALA A 100 1.74 9.07 19.93
CA ALA A 100 2.33 8.86 18.61
C ALA A 100 3.82 9.20 18.66
N VAL A 101 4.67 8.29 18.15
CA VAL A 101 6.11 8.52 18.08
C VAL A 101 6.42 9.58 17.01
N PRO A 102 7.15 10.68 17.33
CA PRO A 102 7.56 11.66 16.35
C PRO A 102 8.63 11.06 15.43
N GLY A 103 8.35 11.06 14.13
CA GLY A 103 9.17 10.37 13.14
C GLY A 103 8.93 8.86 13.22
N SER A 104 8.48 8.28 12.12
CA SER A 104 8.31 6.84 12.02
C SER A 104 8.78 6.37 10.66
N LEU A 105 8.01 5.52 9.98
CA LEU A 105 8.44 4.86 8.76
C LEU A 105 7.75 5.46 7.54
N SER A 106 8.52 6.12 6.68
CA SER A 106 8.09 6.44 5.31
C SER A 106 8.58 5.37 4.35
N ARG A 107 7.69 4.85 3.52
CA ARG A 107 8.04 3.93 2.43
C ARG A 107 7.67 4.57 1.12
N VAL A 108 8.45 4.26 0.09
CA VAL A 108 8.28 4.76 -1.26
C VAL A 108 8.24 3.59 -2.22
N ALA A 109 7.31 3.61 -3.16
CA ALA A 109 7.16 2.56 -4.14
C ALA A 109 8.33 2.58 -5.15
N ALA A 110 8.40 1.53 -5.97
CA ALA A 110 9.20 1.60 -7.19
C ALA A 110 8.63 2.70 -8.11
N PRO A 111 9.47 3.45 -8.85
CA PRO A 111 8.99 4.49 -9.75
C PRO A 111 7.90 3.99 -10.71
N GLY A 112 6.79 4.73 -10.80
CA GLY A 112 5.65 4.38 -11.66
C GLY A 112 4.71 3.30 -11.12
N LYS A 113 4.86 2.88 -9.87
CA LYS A 113 3.99 1.89 -9.19
C LYS A 113 3.41 2.46 -7.90
N HIS A 114 2.21 2.04 -7.50
CA HIS A 114 1.63 2.40 -6.21
C HIS A 114 1.96 1.40 -5.07
N VAL A 115 2.52 0.23 -5.38
CA VAL A 115 2.86 -0.78 -4.35
C VAL A 115 4.17 -0.41 -3.63
N VAL A 116 4.05 -0.01 -2.36
CA VAL A 116 5.19 0.40 -1.49
C VAL A 116 5.88 -0.76 -0.75
N ASN A 117 5.46 -2.01 -0.98
CA ASN A 117 6.07 -3.16 -0.32
C ASN A 117 7.52 -3.36 -0.77
N ILE A 118 8.41 -3.64 0.18
CA ILE A 118 9.84 -3.87 -0.08
C ILE A 118 10.04 -5.07 -1.04
N SER A 119 9.24 -6.12 -0.90
CA SER A 119 9.24 -7.28 -1.80
C SER A 119 8.93 -6.95 -3.26
N SER A 120 8.28 -5.81 -3.51
CA SER A 120 7.90 -5.30 -4.83
C SER A 120 8.83 -4.18 -5.32
N GLY A 121 10.00 -4.02 -4.69
CA GLY A 121 10.98 -2.99 -5.05
C GLY A 121 10.80 -1.65 -4.35
N GLY A 122 9.92 -1.59 -3.33
CA GLY A 122 9.78 -0.41 -2.48
C GLY A 122 11.05 -0.12 -1.67
N LYS A 123 11.30 1.16 -1.39
CA LYS A 123 12.41 1.66 -0.56
C LYS A 123 11.85 2.34 0.70
N MET A 124 12.73 2.65 1.65
CA MET A 124 12.38 3.41 2.85
C MET A 124 13.05 4.78 2.81
N LYS A 125 12.45 5.78 3.47
CA LYS A 125 13.03 7.10 3.68
C LYS A 125 12.89 7.51 5.13
N ASP A 126 13.82 8.34 5.59
CA ASP A 126 13.71 9.02 6.86
C ASP A 126 12.50 9.95 6.87
N THR A 127 11.82 10.02 8.01
CA THR A 127 10.67 10.92 8.21
C THR A 127 11.07 11.99 9.23
N TRP A 128 11.06 13.25 8.81
CA TRP A 128 11.35 14.37 9.70
C TRP A 128 10.04 15.00 10.19
N VAL A 129 9.87 15.06 11.50
CA VAL A 129 8.81 15.82 12.17
C VAL A 129 9.49 17.03 12.81
N LEU A 130 9.13 18.21 12.34
CA LEU A 130 9.70 19.46 12.83
C LEU A 130 8.99 19.89 14.12
N GLU A 131 9.75 20.46 15.06
CA GLU A 131 9.18 21.13 16.23
C GLU A 131 8.42 22.38 15.78
N SER A 132 7.23 22.59 16.34
CA SER A 132 6.38 23.77 16.10
C SER A 132 6.69 24.91 17.05
#